data_AF-A0A6I6MNQ8-F1
#
_entry.id   AF-A0A6I6MNQ8-F1
#
_cell.length_a   1.000
_cell.length_b   1.000
_cell.length_c   1.000
_cell.angle_alpha   90.00
_cell.angle_beta   90.00
_cell.angle_gamma   90.00
#
_symmetry.space_group_name_H-M   'P 1'
#
loop_
_entity.id
_entity.type
_entity.pdbx_description
1 polymer ?
#
loop_
_entity_poly.entity_id
_entity_poly.type
_entity_poly.pdbx_seq_one_letter_code
_entity_poly.pdbx_strand_id
1 'polypeptide(L)'
;MAAFLTVFLSVFIAELGDKTQLATALFAAEGNRPKWLVFVASSAALVASAGLATIVGSVAREFIEGPVLKIVAGAGFVVIGAFILWTALKPAGA
;
A
#
# COMPACT_ATOMS: atom_id res chain seq x y z
N MET A 1 -21.62 -7.43 6.67
CA MET A 1 -21.17 -6.46 7.71
C MET A 1 -19.85 -6.84 8.35
N ALA A 2 -19.69 -8.05 8.90
CA ALA A 2 -18.41 -8.48 9.48
C ALA A 2 -17.22 -8.36 8.51
N ALA A 3 -17.33 -8.91 7.29
CA ALA A 3 -16.25 -8.84 6.29
C ALA A 3 -15.85 -7.41 5.90
N PHE A 4 -16.83 -6.50 5.77
CA PHE A 4 -16.56 -5.08 5.51
C PHE A 4 -15.74 -4.46 6.63
N LEU A 5 -16.14 -4.69 7.89
CA LEU A 5 -15.43 -4.14 9.04
C LEU A 5 -14.03 -4.73 9.19
N THR A 6 -13.87 -6.04 8.93
CA THR A 6 -12.56 -6.68 8.92
C THR A 6 -11.64 -6.05 7.88
N VAL A 7 -12.08 -5.94 6.63
CA VAL A 7 -11.27 -5.34 5.56
C VAL A 7 -10.97 -3.87 5.86
N PHE A 8 -11.97 -3.10 6.28
CA PHE A 8 -11.79 -1.69 6.65
C PHE A 8 -10.75 -1.52 7.74
N LEU A 9 -10.88 -2.25 8.87
CA LEU A 9 -9.94 -2.14 9.98
C LEU A 9 -8.54 -2.66 9.61
N SER A 10 -8.45 -3.76 8.86
CA SER A 10 -7.17 -4.29 8.40
C SER A 10 -6.42 -3.30 7.51
N VAL A 11 -7.11 -2.72 6.51
CA VAL A 11 -6.51 -1.72 5.61
C VAL A 11 -6.21 -0.42 6.38
N PHE A 12 -7.13 0.04 7.22
CA PHE A 12 -6.92 1.22 8.04
C PHE A 12 -5.65 1.10 8.88
N ILE A 13 -5.50 0.01 9.63
CA ILE A 13 -4.30 -0.23 10.45
C ILE A 13 -3.04 -0.38 9.58
N ALA A 14 -3.13 -1.05 8.43
CA ALA A 14 -2.00 -1.23 7.52
C ALA A 14 -1.49 0.08 6.90
N GLU A 15 -2.40 1.03 6.66
CA GLU A 15 -2.09 2.32 6.04
C GLU A 15 -1.72 3.42 7.07
N LEU A 16 -2.01 3.21 8.37
CA LEU A 16 -1.73 4.20 9.42
C LEU A 16 -0.23 4.52 9.51
N GLY A 17 0.11 5.80 9.33
CA GLY A 17 1.48 6.28 9.44
C GLY A 17 2.35 5.98 8.21
N ASP A 18 1.75 5.58 7.09
CA ASP A 18 2.48 5.40 5.84
C ASP A 18 3.03 6.73 5.29
N LYS A 19 4.08 6.63 4.47
CA LYS A 19 4.74 7.74 3.77
C LYS A 19 3.75 8.56 2.94
N THR A 20 2.72 7.94 2.37
CA THR A 20 1.67 8.65 1.62
C THR A 20 0.86 9.60 2.50
N GLN A 21 0.61 9.26 3.77
CA GLN A 21 -0.08 10.14 4.72
C GLN A 21 0.80 11.34 5.08
N LEU A 22 2.10 11.12 5.33
CA LEU A 22 3.06 12.21 5.58
C LEU A 22 3.19 13.14 4.37
N ALA A 23 3.25 12.60 3.15
CA ALA A 23 3.28 13.38 1.93
C ALA A 23 2.00 14.21 1.75
N THR A 24 0.83 13.63 2.04
CA THR A 24 -0.46 14.35 1.99
C THR A 24 -0.50 15.48 3.00
N ALA A 25 -0.02 15.26 4.23
CA ALA A 25 0.07 16.29 5.26
C ALA A 25 1.03 17.42 4.85
N LEU A 26 2.17 17.09 4.23
CA LEU A 26 3.12 18.06 3.70
C LEU A 26 2.49 18.91 2.58
N PHE A 27 1.80 18.28 1.63
CA PHE A 27 1.09 18.99 0.57
C PHE A 27 -0.03 19.90 1.09
N ALA A 28 -0.68 19.52 2.19
CA ALA A 28 -1.69 20.36 2.85
C ALA A 28 -1.07 21.51 3.66
N ALA A 29 0.19 21.38 4.10
CA ALA A 29 0.94 22.38 4.85
C ALA A 29 1.64 23.40 3.93
N GLU A 30 2.08 22.99 2.74
CA GLU A 30 2.59 23.89 1.70
C GLU A 30 1.47 24.81 1.21
N GLY A 31 1.43 26.04 1.74
CA GLY A 31 0.30 26.98 1.67
C GLY A 31 -0.15 27.49 0.29
N ASN A 32 0.31 26.87 -0.80
CA ASN A 32 -0.01 27.27 -2.16
C ASN A 32 -1.24 26.55 -2.76
N ARG A 33 -1.84 25.60 -2.02
CA ARG A 33 -3.03 24.84 -2.47
C ARG A 33 -4.13 24.82 -1.41
N PRO A 34 -5.41 24.87 -1.80
CA PRO A 34 -6.50 24.75 -0.85
C PRO A 34 -6.56 23.33 -0.26
N LYS A 35 -6.70 23.23 1.07
CA LYS A 35 -6.65 21.96 1.83
C LYS A 35 -7.70 20.94 1.36
N TRP A 36 -8.88 21.41 0.96
CA TRP A 36 -9.95 20.54 0.47
C TRP A 36 -9.57 19.84 -0.85
N LEU A 37 -8.80 20.52 -1.71
CA LEU A 37 -8.33 19.95 -2.97
C LEU A 37 -7.31 18.84 -2.71
N VAL A 38 -6.39 19.07 -1.76
CA VAL A 38 -5.43 18.04 -1.33
C VAL A 38 -6.18 16.81 -0.78
N PHE A 39 -7.17 17.02 0.09
CA PHE A 39 -8.01 15.95 0.63
C PHE A 39 -8.73 15.15 -0.44
N VAL A 40 -9.41 15.82 -1.39
CA VAL A 40 -10.13 15.13 -2.47
C VAL A 40 -9.17 14.37 -3.38
N ALA A 41 -8.05 14.98 -3.75
CA ALA A 41 -7.06 14.35 -4.61
C ALA A 41 -6.41 13.12 -3.95
N SER A 42 -5.97 13.23 -2.69
CA SER A 42 -5.36 12.11 -1.96
C SER A 42 -6.36 10.99 -1.71
N SER A 43 -7.61 11.32 -1.35
CA SER A 43 -8.66 10.34 -1.12
C SER A 43 -9.06 9.62 -2.40
N ALA A 44 -9.18 10.35 -3.52
CA ALA A 44 -9.45 9.75 -4.82
C ALA A 44 -8.31 8.83 -5.27
N ALA A 45 -7.05 9.23 -5.06
CA ALA A 45 -5.89 8.39 -5.34
C ALA A 45 -5.87 7.11 -4.50
N LEU A 46 -6.19 7.21 -3.20
CA LEU A 46 -6.29 6.04 -2.31
C LEU A 46 -7.40 5.09 -2.77
N VAL A 47 -8.60 5.60 -3.04
CA VAL A 47 -9.73 4.78 -3.52
C VAL A 47 -9.42 4.16 -4.88
N ALA A 48 -8.82 4.91 -5.80
CA ALA A 48 -8.46 4.41 -7.13
C ALA A 48 -7.39 3.31 -7.05
N SER A 49 -6.33 3.52 -6.25
CA SER A 49 -5.27 2.51 -6.10
C SER A 49 -5.78 1.24 -5.41
N ALA A 50 -6.55 1.37 -4.33
CA ALA A 50 -7.17 0.22 -3.66
C ALA A 50 -8.18 -0.49 -4.57
N GLY A 51 -8.97 0.26 -5.33
CA GLY A 51 -9.91 -0.28 -6.32
C GLY A 51 -9.19 -1.07 -7.42
N LEU A 52 -8.11 -0.52 -7.97
CA LEU A 52 -7.29 -1.24 -8.96
C LEU A 52 -6.66 -2.50 -8.36
N ALA A 53 -6.08 -2.41 -7.15
CA ALA A 53 -5.48 -3.56 -6.48
C ALA A 53 -6.51 -4.68 -6.21
N THR A 54 -7.73 -4.33 -5.80
CA THR A 54 -8.80 -5.30 -5.56
C THR A 54 -9.33 -5.93 -6.85
N ILE A 55 -9.52 -5.16 -7.93
CA ILE A 55 -9.94 -5.69 -9.25
C ILE A 55 -8.87 -6.63 -9.80
N VAL A 56 -7.61 -6.19 -9.82
CA VAL A 56 -6.50 -7.02 -10.31
C VAL A 56 -6.36 -8.27 -9.46
N GLY A 57 -6.45 -8.14 -8.13
CA GLY A 57 -6.40 -9.27 -7.21
C GLY A 57 -7.55 -10.26 -7.40
N SER A 58 -8.77 -9.78 -7.66
CA SER A 58 -9.92 -10.65 -7.92
C SER A 58 -9.77 -11.42 -9.22
N VAL A 59 -9.32 -10.77 -10.28
CA VAL A 59 -9.07 -11.42 -11.58
C VAL A 59 -7.90 -12.41 -11.46
N ALA A 60 -6.81 -12.02 -10.82
CA ALA A 60 -5.64 -12.89 -10.62
C ALA A 60 -5.99 -14.17 -9.84
N ARG A 61 -6.95 -14.10 -8.92
CA ARG A 61 -7.42 -15.26 -8.17
C ARG A 61 -8.12 -16.31 -9.04
N GLU A 62 -8.69 -15.93 -10.19
CA GLU A 62 -9.28 -16.87 -11.15
C GLU A 62 -8.22 -17.69 -11.91
N PHE A 63 -7.02 -17.15 -12.04
CA PHE A 63 -5.90 -17.82 -12.73
C PHE A 63 -4.93 -18.52 -11.78
N ILE A 64 -4.88 -18.11 -10.52
CA ILE A 64 -3.94 -18.61 -9.52
C ILE A 64 -4.71 -19.47 -8.51
N GLU A 65 -4.75 -20.77 -8.76
CA GLU A 65 -5.41 -21.73 -7.89
C GLU A 65 -4.53 -22.22 -6.73
N GLY A 66 -5.16 -22.52 -5.60
CA GLY A 66 -4.57 -23.30 -4.52
C GLY A 66 -3.42 -22.61 -3.75
N PRO A 67 -2.41 -23.38 -3.27
CA PRO A 67 -1.35 -22.88 -2.39
C PRO A 67 -0.36 -21.94 -3.08
N VAL A 68 -0.38 -21.86 -4.41
CA VAL A 68 0.56 -21.09 -5.23
C VAL A 68 0.54 -19.60 -4.84
N LEU A 69 -0.65 -19.02 -4.62
CA LEU A 69 -0.78 -17.61 -4.23
C LEU A 69 -0.04 -17.31 -2.91
N LYS A 70 -0.16 -18.20 -1.93
CA LYS A 70 0.50 -18.03 -0.62
C LYS A 70 2.03 -18.17 -0.75
N ILE A 71 2.49 -19.13 -1.53
CA ILE A 71 3.92 -19.36 -1.76
C ILE A 71 4.54 -18.17 -2.48
N VAL A 72 3.90 -17.67 -3.55
CA VAL A 72 4.38 -16.52 -4.32
C VAL A 72 4.40 -15.26 -3.45
N ALA A 73 3.33 -14.99 -2.69
CA ALA A 73 3.27 -13.84 -1.78
C ALA A 73 4.36 -13.92 -0.69
N GLY A 74 4.54 -15.09 -0.07
CA GLY A 74 5.57 -15.31 0.95
C GLY A 74 6.99 -15.21 0.40
N ALA A 75 7.25 -15.81 -0.76
CA ALA A 75 8.55 -15.71 -1.43
C ALA A 75 8.87 -14.26 -1.81
N GLY A 76 7.89 -13.53 -2.37
CA GLY A 76 8.02 -12.10 -2.68
C GLY A 76 8.35 -11.27 -1.44
N PHE A 77 7.65 -11.51 -0.33
CA PHE A 77 7.93 -10.86 0.95
C PHE A 77 9.37 -11.11 1.44
N VAL A 78 9.84 -12.36 1.40
CA VAL A 78 11.22 -12.71 1.80
C VAL A 78 12.25 -12.07 0.87
N VAL A 79 12.02 -12.10 -0.45
CA VAL A 79 12.95 -11.51 -1.43
C VAL A 79 13.05 -10.00 -1.24
N ILE A 80 11.93 -9.30 -1.10
CA ILE A 80 11.92 -7.85 -0.86
C ILE A 80 12.56 -7.53 0.49
N GLY A 81 12.22 -8.28 1.53
CA GLY A 81 12.80 -8.10 2.86
C GLY A 81 14.32 -8.30 2.87
N ALA A 82 14.81 -9.36 2.22
CA ALA A 82 16.24 -9.64 2.08
C ALA A 82 16.95 -8.56 1.25
N PHE A 83 16.31 -8.08 0.17
CA PHE A 83 16.84 -6.97 -0.63
C PHE A 83 16.97 -5.69 0.20
N ILE A 84 15.92 -5.30 0.93
CA ILE A 84 15.96 -4.13 1.81
C ILE A 84 17.06 -4.29 2.87
N LEU A 85 17.13 -5.47 3.51
CA LEU A 85 18.16 -5.75 4.51
C LEU A 85 19.57 -5.65 3.91
N TRP A 86 19.81 -6.24 2.73
CA TRP A 86 21.07 -6.13 2.03
C TRP A 86 21.44 -4.68 1.73
N THR A 87 20.49 -3.88 1.23
CA THR A 87 20.73 -2.46 0.94
C THR A 87 21.04 -1.64 2.19
N ALA A 88 20.41 -1.97 3.33
CA ALA A 88 20.67 -1.31 4.60
C ALA A 88 22.01 -1.72 5.22
N LEU A 89 22.43 -2.98 5.01
CA LEU A 89 23.71 -3.49 5.50
C LEU A 89 24.89 -3.15 4.60
N LYS A 90 24.65 -2.79 3.33
CA LYS A 90 25.71 -2.33 2.42
C LYS A 90 26.30 -1.03 2.98
N PRO A 91 27.59 -1.01 3.36
CA PRO A 91 28.22 0.21 3.85
C PRO A 91 28.12 1.31 2.79
N ALA A 92 27.82 2.53 3.22
CA ALA A 92 27.88 3.73 2.38
C ALA A 92 29.35 4.05 2.07
N GLY A 93 29.96 3.26 1.19
CA GLY A 93 31.39 3.34 0.88
C GLY A 93 31.91 2.14 0.10
N ALA A 94 31.53 2.07 -1.19
CA ALA A 94 32.33 1.49 -2.27
C ALA A 94 31.97 2.26 -3.54
#